data_AF-A0A2R4SZ84-F1
#
_entry.id   AF-A0A2R4SZ84-F1
#
_cell.length_a   1.000
_cell.length_b   1.000
_cell.length_c   1.000
_cell.angle_alpha   90.00
_cell.angle_beta   90.00
_cell.angle_gamma   90.00
#
_symmetry.space_group_name_H-M   'P 1'
#
loop_
_entity.id
_entity.type
_entity.pdbx_description
1 polymer ?
#
loop_
_entity_poly.entity_id
_entity_poly.type
_entity_poly.pdbx_seq_one_letter_code
_entity_poly.pdbx_strand_id
1 'polypeptide(L)'
;MPTSRLLWWGGLVAAACGAVLCVIGWYGVSGERFTARQLPYLASSTVPGAALLVAGAVLIAAAGRHGGPPAPDEPSAAGDAAAEEVPPWDAPSSDGPPLCVPGGTLAHRPDCPLVAGKPEAEPVGDRELGPCPVCEPRI
;
A
#
# COMPACT_ATOMS: atom_id res chain seq x y z
N MET A 1 -26.25 -27.56 -5.16
CA MET A 1 -25.05 -26.73 -4.92
C MET A 1 -24.35 -26.21 -6.20
N PRO A 2 -25.04 -25.73 -7.26
CA PRO A 2 -24.38 -25.03 -8.38
C PRO A 2 -24.15 -23.53 -8.09
N THR A 3 -25.03 -22.91 -7.30
CA THR A 3 -25.00 -21.47 -7.01
C THR A 3 -23.78 -21.07 -6.17
N SER A 4 -23.37 -21.87 -5.18
CA SER A 4 -22.18 -21.57 -4.37
C SER A 4 -20.89 -21.58 -5.21
N ARG A 5 -20.76 -22.55 -6.13
CA ARG A 5 -19.64 -22.60 -7.08
C ARG A 5 -19.65 -21.41 -8.03
N LEU A 6 -20.81 -21.00 -8.53
CA LEU A 6 -20.93 -19.83 -9.41
C LEU A 6 -20.55 -18.54 -8.68
N LEU A 7 -20.97 -18.36 -7.43
CA LEU A 7 -20.61 -17.21 -6.60
C LEU A 7 -19.11 -17.18 -6.29
N TRP A 8 -18.51 -18.34 -5.98
CA TRP A 8 -17.08 -18.43 -5.68
C TRP A 8 -16.20 -18.11 -6.89
N TRP A 9 -16.45 -18.76 -8.03
CA TRP A 9 -15.72 -18.49 -9.27
C TRP A 9 -15.97 -17.08 -9.80
N GLY A 10 -17.23 -16.62 -9.77
CA GLY A 10 -17.58 -15.26 -10.15
C GLY A 10 -16.88 -14.23 -9.28
N GLY A 11 -16.80 -14.48 -7.96
CA GLY A 11 -16.08 -13.62 -7.03
C GLY A 11 -14.57 -13.57 -7.28
N LEU A 12 -13.93 -14.72 -7.55
CA LEU A 12 -12.51 -14.76 -7.93
C LEU A 12 -12.22 -14.01 -9.23
N VAL A 13 -13.03 -14.22 -10.26
CA VAL A 13 -12.85 -13.52 -11.54
C VAL A 13 -13.04 -12.01 -11.37
N ALA A 14 -14.08 -11.58 -10.63
CA ALA A 14 -14.31 -10.18 -10.34
C ALA A 14 -13.14 -9.55 -9.57
N ALA A 15 -12.65 -10.23 -8.52
CA ALA A 15 -11.52 -9.75 -7.73
C ALA A 15 -10.23 -9.66 -8.55
N ALA A 16 -9.92 -10.67 -9.35
CA ALA A 16 -8.73 -10.66 -10.21
C ALA A 16 -8.79 -9.55 -11.27
N CYS A 17 -9.96 -9.38 -11.92
CA CYS A 17 -10.15 -8.33 -12.91
C CYS A 17 -10.04 -6.93 -12.27
N GLY A 18 -10.61 -6.77 -11.07
CA GLY A 18 -10.47 -5.54 -10.29
C GLY A 18 -9.02 -5.22 -9.91
N ALA A 19 -8.26 -6.23 -9.46
CA ALA A 19 -6.83 -6.08 -9.16
C ALA A 19 -6.03 -5.63 -10.39
N VAL A 20 -6.26 -6.26 -11.54
CA VAL A 20 -5.60 -5.91 -12.80
C VAL A 20 -5.91 -4.46 -13.20
N LEU A 21 -7.17 -4.03 -13.10
CA LEU A 21 -7.55 -2.63 -13.37
C LEU A 21 -6.86 -1.65 -12.42
N CYS A 22 -6.76 -1.97 -11.13
CA CYS A 22 -6.03 -1.13 -10.17
C CYS A 22 -4.55 -1.01 -10.53
N VAL A 23 -3.88 -2.10 -10.93
CA VAL A 23 -2.48 -2.08 -11.38
C VAL A 23 -2.31 -1.24 -12.64
N ILE A 24 -3.20 -1.41 -13.63
CA ILE A 24 -3.19 -0.60 -14.86
C ILE A 24 -3.37 0.88 -14.53
N GLY A 25 -4.29 1.21 -13.63
CA GLY A 25 -4.52 2.58 -13.18
C GLY A 25 -3.33 3.20 -12.47
N TRP A 26 -2.73 2.46 -11.56
CA TRP A 26 -1.50 2.88 -10.87
C TRP A 26 -0.37 3.17 -11.87
N TYR A 27 -0.17 2.27 -12.83
CA TYR A 27 0.84 2.45 -13.87
C TYR A 27 0.57 3.69 -14.73
N GLY A 28 -0.70 3.92 -15.12
CA GLY A 28 -1.12 5.09 -15.88
C GLY A 28 -0.88 6.41 -15.13
N VAL A 29 -1.27 6.48 -13.85
CA VAL A 29 -1.05 7.67 -13.00
C VAL A 29 0.44 7.93 -12.80
N SER A 30 1.24 6.88 -12.57
CA SER A 30 2.69 6.99 -12.33
C SER A 30 3.45 7.53 -13.56
N GLY A 31 2.95 7.27 -14.76
CA GLY A 31 3.54 7.76 -16.01
C GLY A 31 3.18 9.22 -16.36
N GLU A 32 2.25 9.84 -15.64
CA GLU A 32 1.70 11.15 -15.99
C GLU A 32 2.14 12.23 -14.99
N ARG A 33 2.77 13.28 -15.53
CA ARG A 33 3.36 14.37 -14.75
C ARG A 33 2.38 15.48 -14.40
N PHE A 34 1.27 15.57 -15.14
CA PHE A 34 0.24 16.59 -14.91
C PHE A 34 -0.94 15.99 -14.15
N THR A 35 -1.18 16.46 -12.93
CA THR A 35 -2.29 15.97 -12.08
C THR A 35 -3.65 16.03 -12.77
N ALA A 36 -3.90 17.04 -13.60
CA ALA A 36 -5.14 17.15 -14.39
C ALA A 36 -5.36 15.96 -15.34
N ARG A 37 -4.28 15.35 -15.83
CA ARG A 37 -4.31 14.16 -16.70
C ARG A 37 -4.30 12.84 -15.93
N GLN A 38 -4.15 12.87 -14.60
CA GLN A 38 -4.27 11.69 -13.75
C GLN A 38 -5.74 11.31 -13.48
N LEU A 39 -6.65 12.30 -13.48
CA LEU A 39 -8.09 12.10 -13.22
C LEU A 39 -8.75 11.05 -14.14
N PRO A 40 -8.49 11.03 -15.46
CA PRO A 40 -9.04 10.00 -16.34
C PRO A 40 -8.59 8.57 -16.00
N TYR A 41 -7.35 8.37 -15.57
CA TYR A 41 -6.87 7.04 -15.16
C TYR A 41 -7.58 6.56 -13.91
N LEU A 42 -7.70 7.42 -12.89
CA LEU A 42 -8.42 7.09 -11.65
C LEU A 42 -9.89 6.75 -11.93
N ALA A 43 -10.56 7.55 -12.76
CA ALA A 43 -11.97 7.36 -13.10
C ALA A 43 -12.22 6.09 -13.93
N SER A 44 -11.33 5.76 -14.87
CA SER A 44 -11.55 4.64 -15.82
C SER A 44 -11.03 3.29 -15.34
N SER A 45 -10.09 3.27 -14.39
CA SER A 45 -9.42 2.03 -13.98
C SER A 45 -9.46 1.80 -12.47
N THR A 46 -8.99 2.75 -11.65
CA THR A 46 -8.88 2.53 -10.19
C THR A 46 -10.24 2.48 -9.50
N VAL A 47 -11.17 3.40 -9.80
CA VAL A 47 -12.54 3.39 -9.23
C VAL A 47 -13.31 2.10 -9.59
N PRO A 48 -13.45 1.73 -10.88
CA PRO A 48 -14.13 0.49 -11.24
C PRO A 48 -13.35 -0.75 -10.78
N GLY A 49 -12.01 -0.71 -10.77
CA GLY A 49 -11.17 -1.79 -10.27
C GLY A 49 -11.38 -2.07 -8.78
N ALA A 50 -11.41 -1.02 -7.96
CA ALA A 50 -11.72 -1.11 -6.53
C ALA A 50 -13.14 -1.63 -6.29
N ALA A 51 -14.12 -1.17 -7.07
CA ALA A 51 -15.49 -1.66 -6.98
C ALA A 51 -15.59 -3.17 -7.29
N LEU A 52 -14.90 -3.64 -8.34
CA LEU A 52 -14.84 -5.06 -8.70
C LEU A 52 -14.12 -5.91 -7.65
N LEU A 53 -13.03 -5.39 -7.07
CA LEU A 53 -12.32 -6.05 -5.97
C LEU A 53 -13.23 -6.28 -4.76
N VAL A 54 -13.92 -5.22 -4.32
CA VAL A 54 -14.85 -5.28 -3.18
C VAL A 54 -16.02 -6.22 -3.49
N ALA A 55 -16.64 -6.09 -4.66
CA ALA A 55 -17.73 -6.98 -5.08
C ALA A 55 -17.27 -8.45 -5.14
N GLY A 56 -16.07 -8.72 -5.66
CA GLY A 56 -15.48 -10.05 -5.71
C GLY A 56 -15.28 -10.65 -4.31
N ALA A 57 -14.72 -9.88 -3.38
CA ALA A 57 -14.53 -10.29 -1.99
C ALA A 57 -15.88 -10.61 -1.30
N VAL A 58 -16.91 -9.79 -1.52
CA VAL A 58 -18.27 -10.03 -1.00
C VAL A 58 -18.85 -11.34 -1.56
N LEU A 59 -18.69 -11.61 -2.87
CA LEU A 59 -19.19 -12.84 -3.50
C LEU A 59 -18.47 -14.09 -2.98
N ILE A 60 -17.14 -14.02 -2.79
CA ILE A 60 -16.36 -15.12 -2.19
C ILE A 60 -16.82 -15.39 -0.75
N ALA A 61 -16.98 -14.33 0.06
CA ALA A 61 -17.46 -14.46 1.43
C ALA A 61 -18.89 -15.02 1.49
N ALA A 62 -19.78 -14.58 0.59
CA ALA A 62 -21.14 -15.11 0.48
C ALA A 62 -21.15 -16.59 0.06
N ALA A 63 -20.28 -17.00 -0.86
CA ALA A 63 -20.12 -18.39 -1.25
C ALA A 63 -19.68 -19.28 -0.08
N GLY A 64 -18.74 -18.81 0.75
CA GLY A 64 -18.30 -19.50 1.97
C GLY A 64 -19.42 -19.70 3.00
N ARG A 65 -20.34 -18.74 3.10
CA ARG A 65 -21.53 -18.83 3.97
C ARG A 65 -22.62 -19.78 3.46
N HIS A 66 -22.58 -20.19 2.19
CA HIS A 66 -23.64 -20.99 1.53
C HIS A 66 -23.22 -22.44 1.24
N GLY A 67 -22.15 -22.93 1.88
CA GLY A 67 -21.56 -24.25 1.65
C GLY A 67 -20.27 -24.09 0.87
N GLY A 68 -19.17 -24.10 1.63
CA GLY A 68 -17.82 -23.69 1.24
C GLY A 68 -17.19 -24.41 0.03
N PRO A 69 -15.98 -24.01 -0.35
CA PRO A 69 -15.30 -24.49 -1.55
C PRO A 69 -15.18 -26.04 -1.56
N PRO A 70 -15.20 -26.70 -2.73
CA PRO A 70 -14.85 -28.12 -2.80
C PRO A 70 -13.44 -28.29 -2.25
N ALA A 71 -13.30 -29.07 -1.18
CA ALA A 71 -12.01 -29.29 -0.51
C ALA A 71 -10.98 -29.84 -1.49
N PRO A 72 -9.85 -29.14 -1.69
CA PRO A 72 -8.60 -29.76 -2.12
C PRO A 72 -7.85 -30.24 -0.89
N ASP A 73 -7.27 -31.44 -0.94
CA ASP A 73 -6.38 -31.97 0.09
C ASP A 73 -5.10 -31.10 0.20
N GLU A 74 -4.80 -30.62 1.42
CA GLU A 74 -3.50 -30.10 1.95
C GLU A 74 -2.88 -28.80 1.34
N PRO A 75 -1.98 -28.11 2.07
CA PRO A 75 -2.10 -27.51 3.40
C PRO A 75 -2.15 -25.97 3.35
N SER A 76 -2.72 -25.40 4.41
CA SER A 76 -2.95 -23.96 4.64
C SER A 76 -1.68 -23.12 4.59
N ALA A 77 -1.58 -22.25 3.58
CA ALA A 77 -0.75 -21.05 3.58
C ALA A 77 -1.50 -19.91 2.88
N ALA A 78 -2.66 -19.53 3.42
CA ALA A 78 -3.35 -18.30 3.05
C ALA A 78 -3.29 -17.39 4.27
N GLY A 79 -2.33 -16.46 4.21
CA GLY A 79 -2.01 -15.53 5.27
C GLY A 79 -3.19 -14.69 5.69
N ASP A 80 -3.24 -14.44 6.99
CA ASP A 80 -4.09 -13.47 7.62
C ASP A 80 -3.82 -12.09 7.02
N ALA A 81 -4.62 -11.70 6.03
CA ALA A 81 -4.87 -10.29 5.79
C ALA A 81 -5.86 -9.81 6.86
N ALA A 82 -5.36 -9.75 8.11
CA ALA A 82 -5.96 -8.94 9.13
C ALA A 82 -6.08 -7.53 8.51
N ALA A 83 -7.29 -6.98 8.51
CA ALA A 83 -7.48 -5.56 8.35
C ALA A 83 -6.77 -4.92 9.55
N GLU A 84 -5.51 -4.56 9.35
CA GLU A 84 -4.74 -3.80 10.32
C GLU A 84 -5.44 -2.45 10.43
N GLU A 85 -6.05 -2.19 11.59
CA GLU A 85 -6.50 -0.86 11.97
C GLU A 85 -5.28 0.05 11.87
N VAL A 86 -5.24 0.87 10.83
CA VAL A 86 -4.20 1.89 10.67
C VAL A 86 -4.34 2.85 11.84
N PRO A 87 -3.41 2.86 12.82
CA PRO A 87 -3.47 3.81 13.91
C PRO A 87 -3.35 5.22 13.31
N PRO A 88 -3.87 6.26 13.99
CA PRO A 88 -3.55 7.63 13.63
C PRO A 88 -2.04 7.74 13.46
N TRP A 89 -1.58 8.28 12.32
CA TRP A 89 -0.17 8.55 12.10
C TRP A 89 0.26 9.61 13.14
N ASP A 90 0.69 9.16 14.31
CA ASP A 90 1.61 9.92 15.11
C ASP A 90 2.98 9.45 14.64
N ALA A 91 3.61 10.26 13.78
CA ALA A 91 4.96 9.98 13.34
C ALA A 91 5.82 9.80 14.60
N PRO A 92 6.50 8.66 14.80
CA PRO A 92 7.34 8.46 15.97
C PRO A 92 8.41 9.54 15.98
N SER A 93 8.25 10.55 16.83
CA SER A 93 9.23 11.60 17.03
C SER A 93 10.36 10.99 17.83
N SER A 94 11.48 10.66 17.19
CA SER A 94 12.71 10.42 17.94
C SER A 94 13.22 11.75 18.47
N ASP A 95 13.35 11.91 19.79
CA ASP A 95 13.90 13.11 20.46
C ASP A 95 15.43 13.27 20.28
N GLY A 96 16.04 12.50 19.37
CA GLY A 96 17.47 12.56 19.08
C GLY A 96 17.84 13.69 18.11
N PRO A 97 19.10 14.14 18.10
CA PRO A 97 19.56 15.17 17.18
C PRO A 97 19.40 14.72 15.72
N PRO A 98 19.12 15.63 14.78
CA PRO A 98 18.99 15.29 13.37
C PRO A 98 20.29 14.70 12.84
N LEU A 99 20.14 13.73 11.92
CA LEU A 99 21.24 13.02 11.27
C LEU A 99 21.35 13.44 9.80
N CYS A 100 22.51 13.25 9.20
CA CYS A 100 22.72 13.34 7.77
C CYS A 100 23.67 12.26 7.28
N VAL A 101 23.59 11.94 5.99
CA VAL A 101 24.56 11.07 5.33
C VAL A 101 25.76 11.88 4.83
N PRO A 102 26.98 11.30 4.77
CA PRO A 102 28.15 12.00 4.26
C PRO A 102 27.94 12.48 2.82
N GLY A 103 28.24 13.75 2.57
CA GLY A 103 28.00 14.39 1.26
C GLY A 103 26.53 14.70 0.95
N GLY A 104 25.61 14.43 1.87
CA GLY A 104 24.20 14.79 1.75
C GLY A 104 23.93 16.27 2.03
N THR A 105 22.87 16.79 1.45
CA THR A 105 22.40 18.18 1.64
C THR A 105 21.18 18.28 2.57
N LEU A 106 20.76 17.16 3.15
CA LEU A 106 19.51 17.05 3.90
C LEU A 106 19.74 16.59 5.35
N ALA A 107 19.01 17.20 6.26
CA ALA A 107 18.85 16.77 7.65
C ALA A 107 17.67 15.79 7.76
N HIS A 108 17.86 14.72 8.51
CA HIS A 108 16.90 13.64 8.70
C HIS A 108 16.58 13.44 10.19
N ARG A 109 15.37 12.98 10.50
CA ARG A 109 15.02 12.47 11.83
C ARG A 109 15.78 11.14 12.07
N PRO A 110 16.18 10.79 13.31
CA PRO A 110 16.92 9.55 13.59
C PRO A 110 16.28 8.26 13.06
N ASP A 111 14.94 8.18 13.04
CA ASP A 111 14.17 7.04 12.54
C ASP A 111 13.76 7.17 11.06
N CYS A 112 14.29 8.16 10.32
CA CYS A 112 14.00 8.30 8.90
C CYS A 112 14.55 7.07 8.12
N PRO A 113 13.73 6.41 7.27
CA PRO A 113 14.14 5.22 6.53
C PRO A 113 15.34 5.44 5.59
N LEU A 114 15.66 6.70 5.27
CA LEU A 114 16.81 7.05 4.43
C LEU A 114 18.15 7.07 5.19
N VAL A 115 18.12 7.10 6.53
CA VAL A 115 19.30 7.00 7.42
C VAL A 115 19.25 5.75 8.29
N ALA A 116 18.07 5.16 8.50
CA ALA A 116 17.91 3.90 9.22
C ALA A 116 18.77 2.80 8.57
N GLY A 117 19.66 2.20 9.36
CA GLY A 117 20.56 1.15 8.90
C GLY A 117 21.80 1.62 8.11
N LYS A 118 22.03 2.93 7.99
CA LYS A 118 23.27 3.47 7.39
C LYS A 118 24.32 3.77 8.47
N PRO A 119 25.38 2.96 8.59
CA PRO A 119 26.41 3.17 9.61
C PRO A 119 27.19 4.47 9.43
N GLU A 120 27.18 5.03 8.21
CA GLU A 120 27.81 6.30 7.89
C GLU A 120 26.97 7.53 8.27
N ALA A 121 25.71 7.35 8.71
CA ALA A 121 24.88 8.46 9.16
C ALA A 121 25.44 9.08 10.45
N GLU A 122 25.59 10.41 10.45
CA GLU A 122 26.21 11.16 11.53
C GLU A 122 25.35 12.37 11.94
N PRO A 123 25.50 12.90 13.16
CA PRO A 123 24.78 14.10 13.59
C PRO A 123 25.06 15.31 12.70
N VAL A 124 24.03 16.11 12.40
CA VAL A 124 24.17 17.31 11.55
C VAL A 124 25.16 18.31 12.14
N GLY A 125 25.17 18.51 13.46
CA GLY A 125 26.02 19.51 14.12
C GLY A 125 25.68 20.93 13.67
N ASP A 126 26.70 21.76 13.41
CA ASP A 126 26.55 23.17 13.00
C ASP A 126 26.32 23.36 11.49
N ARG A 127 26.07 22.28 10.74
CA ARG A 127 25.86 22.35 9.29
C ARG A 127 24.47 22.88 8.96
N GLU A 128 24.40 23.87 8.07
CA GLU A 128 23.13 24.34 7.49
C GLU A 128 22.68 23.39 6.37
N LEU A 129 21.79 22.45 6.70
CA LEU A 129 21.21 21.49 5.76
C LEU A 129 19.70 21.70 5.63
N GLY A 130 19.13 21.41 4.45
CA GLY A 130 17.69 21.50 4.24
C GLY A 130 16.94 20.39 4.98
N PRO A 131 15.70 20.62 5.45
CA PRO A 131 14.91 19.55 6.06
C PRO A 131 14.54 18.50 5.03
N CYS A 132 14.67 17.22 5.37
CA CYS A 132 14.24 16.14 4.51
C CYS A 132 12.70 16.16 4.35
N PRO A 133 12.16 16.14 3.11
CA PRO A 133 10.72 16.18 2.86
C PRO A 133 9.98 14.87 3.20
N VAL A 134 10.73 13.79 3.48
CA VAL A 134 10.14 12.48 3.81
C VAL A 134 9.83 12.37 5.30
N CYS A 135 10.68 12.94 6.16
CA CYS A 135 10.54 12.81 7.61
C CYS A 135 10.30 14.14 8.34
N GLU A 136 10.35 15.27 7.63
CA GLU A 136 10.04 16.62 8.12
C GLU A 136 10.62 16.88 9.53
N PRO A 137 11.95 16.86 9.70
CA PRO A 137 12.54 16.99 11.03
C PRO A 137 12.26 18.38 11.61
N ARG A 138 11.99 18.45 12.92
CA ARG A 138 12.00 19.71 13.67
C ARG A 138 13.47 20.11 13.90
N ILE A 139 13.97 21.00 13.06
CA ILE A 139 15.30 21.64 13.15
C ILE A 139 15.24 22.89 14.01
#